data_AF-A0A0S7X8J4-F1
#
_entry.id   AF-A0A0S7X8J4-F1
#
_cell.length_a   1.000
_cell.length_b   1.000
_cell.length_c   1.000
_cell.angle_alpha   90.00
_cell.angle_beta   90.00
_cell.angle_gamma   90.00
#
_symmetry.space_group_name_H-M   'P 1'
#
loop_
_entity.id
_entity.type
_entity.pdbx_description
1 polymer ?
#
loop_
_entity_poly.entity_id
_entity_poly.type
_entity_poly.pdbx_seq_one_letter_code
_entity_poly.pdbx_strand_id
1 'polypeptide(L)'
;MKKAFKTVGKWYKRKVSTPLFLTKSYVATSLDSFPIEFLNMQKSYQLVFGEDILKELPFNKNHLRLQCERELKGKLLQLRQVYLESRGKTKNLKLIIENSLTAFISIFQALLYLKDKDIPAERRKVISLISQEMGVDEQIFLNLLKVKEGTVKLSAEALNVLFEDYIKEVRRLSYSVDQLTL
;
A
#
# COMPACT_ATOMS: atom_id res chain seq x y z
N MET A 1 3.42 -18.60 22.02
CA MET A 1 2.95 -19.07 20.69
C MET A 1 2.12 -20.36 20.74
N LYS A 2 2.63 -21.53 21.18
CA LYS A 2 1.89 -22.82 21.13
C LYS A 2 0.47 -22.79 21.73
N LYS A 3 0.26 -22.03 22.83
CA LYS A 3 -1.06 -21.87 23.48
C LYS A 3 -2.14 -21.30 22.55
N ALA A 4 -1.77 -20.55 21.51
CA ALA A 4 -2.71 -19.93 20.58
C ALA A 4 -3.17 -20.87 19.44
N PHE A 5 -2.50 -22.01 19.21
CA PHE A 5 -2.73 -22.85 18.02
C PHE A 5 -4.17 -23.36 17.91
N LYS A 6 -4.80 -23.77 19.02
CA LYS A 6 -6.20 -24.24 19.01
C LYS A 6 -7.17 -23.13 18.60
N THR A 7 -6.97 -21.92 19.10
CA THR A 7 -7.84 -20.77 18.81
C THR A 7 -7.63 -20.30 17.37
N VAL A 8 -6.37 -20.11 16.95
CA VAL A 8 -6.02 -19.72 15.58
C VAL A 8 -6.51 -20.77 14.58
N GLY A 9 -6.42 -22.06 14.89
CA GLY A 9 -6.95 -23.13 14.03
C GLY A 9 -8.46 -23.05 13.83
N LYS A 10 -9.24 -22.64 14.84
CA LYS A 10 -10.69 -22.37 14.70
C LYS A 10 -10.95 -21.13 13.84
N TRP A 11 -10.16 -20.08 14.02
CA TRP A 11 -10.27 -18.82 13.27
C TRP A 11 -9.93 -19.00 11.79
N TYR A 12 -8.88 -19.77 11.50
CA TYR A 12 -8.47 -20.10 10.14
C TYR A 12 -9.60 -20.78 9.35
N LYS A 13 -10.31 -21.76 9.97
CA LYS A 13 -11.49 -22.41 9.37
C LYS A 13 -12.64 -21.43 9.06
N ARG A 14 -12.66 -20.26 9.70
CA ARG A 14 -13.64 -19.18 9.48
C ARG A 14 -13.11 -18.06 8.58
N LYS A 15 -11.98 -18.28 7.88
CA LYS A 15 -11.31 -17.29 7.01
C LYS A 15 -10.90 -16.01 7.75
N VAL A 16 -10.69 -16.09 9.06
CA VAL A 16 -10.08 -15.01 9.83
C VAL A 16 -8.58 -15.10 9.66
N SER A 17 -7.96 -14.00 9.24
CA SER A 17 -6.51 -13.88 9.10
C SER A 17 -5.81 -14.19 10.42
N THR A 18 -4.65 -14.84 10.35
CA THR A 18 -3.81 -15.09 11.53
C THR A 18 -3.38 -13.74 12.13
N PRO A 19 -3.64 -13.48 13.42
CA PRO A 19 -3.27 -12.21 14.04
C PRO A 19 -1.75 -12.10 14.20
N LEU A 20 -1.24 -10.88 14.16
CA LEU A 20 0.14 -10.56 14.54
C LEU A 20 0.29 -10.65 16.06
N PHE A 21 1.39 -11.25 16.52
CA PHE A 21 1.77 -11.28 17.92
C PHE A 21 2.98 -10.38 18.11
N LEU A 22 2.73 -9.18 18.66
CA LEU A 22 3.75 -8.15 18.83
C LEU A 22 3.91 -7.82 20.32
N THR A 23 5.14 -7.52 20.74
CA THR A 23 5.41 -6.91 22.05
C THR A 23 5.53 -5.41 21.90
N LYS A 24 5.31 -4.66 22.99
CA LYS A 24 5.55 -3.20 22.99
C LYS A 24 6.98 -2.85 22.57
N SER A 25 7.96 -3.62 23.05
CA SER A 25 9.37 -3.44 22.67
C SER A 25 9.58 -3.62 21.18
N TYR A 26 8.98 -4.65 20.57
CA TYR A 26 9.10 -4.91 19.14
C TYR A 26 8.51 -3.77 18.31
N VAL A 27 7.33 -3.25 18.70
CA VAL A 27 6.72 -2.08 18.03
C VAL A 27 7.66 -0.88 18.10
N ALA A 28 8.13 -0.52 19.31
CA ALA A 28 8.99 0.64 19.52
C ALA A 28 10.31 0.57 18.72
N THR A 29 10.93 -0.61 18.64
CA THR A 29 12.20 -0.82 17.92
C THR A 29 12.01 -1.08 16.42
N SER A 30 10.78 -1.04 15.91
CA SER A 30 10.48 -1.33 14.49
C SER A 30 9.90 -0.11 13.75
N LEU A 31 9.73 1.03 14.42
CA LEU A 31 9.21 2.27 13.80
C LEU A 31 10.18 2.88 12.77
N ASP A 32 11.43 2.44 12.72
CA ASP A 32 12.42 2.85 11.71
C ASP A 32 12.39 1.97 10.45
N SER A 33 12.11 0.68 10.63
CA SER A 33 12.21 -0.36 9.61
C SER A 33 10.86 -0.67 8.96
N PHE A 34 9.77 -0.52 9.72
CA PHE A 34 8.38 -0.73 9.29
C PHE A 34 7.45 0.47 9.57
N PRO A 35 7.88 1.74 9.34
CA PRO A 35 7.05 2.89 9.67
C PRO A 35 5.72 2.93 8.89
N ILE A 36 5.67 2.48 7.62
CA ILE A 36 4.43 2.48 6.82
C ILE A 36 3.39 1.55 7.44
N GLU A 37 3.80 0.35 7.87
CA GLU A 37 2.92 -0.64 8.47
C GLU A 37 2.30 -0.11 9.76
N PHE A 38 3.14 0.43 10.66
CA PHE A 38 2.66 0.96 11.94
C PHE A 38 1.85 2.25 11.77
N LEU A 39 2.19 3.11 10.79
CA LEU A 39 1.38 4.27 10.47
C LEU A 39 -0.02 3.85 10.01
N ASN A 40 -0.10 2.87 9.10
CA ASN A 40 -1.38 2.35 8.64
C ASN A 40 -2.19 1.69 9.76
N MET A 41 -1.52 0.97 10.68
CA MET A 41 -2.16 0.45 11.89
C MET A 41 -2.72 1.59 12.75
N GLN A 42 -1.92 2.63 13.05
CA GLN A 42 -2.37 3.78 13.83
C GLN A 42 -3.55 4.52 13.18
N LYS A 43 -3.58 4.61 11.85
CA LYS A 43 -4.66 5.31 11.13
C LYS A 43 -5.92 4.47 10.92
N SER A 44 -5.82 3.14 11.06
CA SER A 44 -6.92 2.21 10.79
C SER A 44 -6.92 1.04 11.76
N TYR A 45 -7.22 1.32 13.03
CA TYR A 45 -7.46 0.29 14.05
C TYR A 45 -8.71 0.60 14.88
N GLN A 46 -9.18 -0.44 15.57
CA GLN A 46 -10.16 -0.32 16.63
C GLN A 46 -9.59 -1.04 17.86
N LEU A 47 -9.47 -0.33 18.97
CA LEU A 47 -9.09 -0.94 20.24
C LEU A 47 -10.25 -1.83 20.73
N VAL A 48 -10.02 -3.14 20.76
CA VAL A 48 -11.02 -4.10 21.25
C VAL A 48 -10.89 -4.29 22.76
N PHE A 49 -9.66 -4.34 23.29
CA PHE A 49 -9.38 -4.56 24.71
C PHE A 49 -7.94 -4.16 25.07
N GLY A 50 -7.73 -3.73 26.32
CA GLY A 50 -6.42 -3.48 26.90
C GLY A 50 -5.89 -2.07 26.68
N GLU A 51 -4.57 -1.91 26.78
CA GLU A 51 -3.89 -0.63 26.56
C GLU A 51 -3.75 -0.32 25.07
N ASP A 52 -3.98 0.95 24.72
CA ASP A 52 -3.84 1.43 23.35
C ASP A 52 -2.39 1.78 23.00
N ILE A 53 -1.65 0.77 22.53
CA ILE A 53 -0.25 0.93 22.15
C ILE A 53 -0.04 1.59 20.78
N LEU A 54 -1.10 1.79 19.99
CA LEU A 54 -1.01 2.33 18.62
C LEU A 54 -1.36 3.82 18.57
N LYS A 55 -2.09 4.34 19.56
CA LYS A 55 -2.59 5.72 19.60
C LYS A 55 -1.53 6.78 19.33
N GLU A 56 -0.37 6.66 19.97
CA GLU A 56 0.69 7.69 19.97
C GLU A 56 2.06 7.08 19.62
N LEU A 57 2.20 6.66 18.36
CA LEU A 57 3.47 6.22 17.79
C LEU A 57 4.21 7.39 17.12
N PRO A 58 5.47 7.66 17.50
CA PRO A 58 6.26 8.70 16.85
C PRO A 58 6.86 8.19 15.53
N PHE A 59 6.55 8.85 14.42
CA PHE A 59 7.12 8.50 13.11
C PHE A 59 8.14 9.54 12.65
N ASN A 60 9.38 9.09 12.44
CA ASN A 60 10.41 9.91 11.81
C ASN A 60 10.15 9.98 10.30
N LYS A 61 9.95 11.20 9.77
CA LYS A 61 9.69 11.41 8.35
C LYS A 61 10.81 10.87 7.45
N ASN A 62 12.07 10.91 7.88
CA ASN A 62 13.19 10.39 7.08
C ASN A 62 13.09 8.87 6.89
N HIS A 63 12.69 8.13 7.92
CA HIS A 63 12.47 6.68 7.81
C HIS A 63 11.27 6.36 6.92
N LEU A 64 10.16 7.11 7.07
CA LEU A 64 9.00 6.99 6.19
C LEU A 64 9.34 7.27 4.72
N ARG A 65 10.07 8.35 4.42
CA ARG A 65 10.51 8.70 3.07
C ARG A 65 11.37 7.59 2.47
N LEU A 66 12.35 7.09 3.24
CA LEU A 66 13.23 6.01 2.81
C LEU A 66 12.46 4.70 2.53
N GLN A 67 11.48 4.34 3.38
CA GLN A 67 10.66 3.16 3.13
C GLN A 67 9.75 3.36 1.92
N CYS A 68 9.14 4.54 1.74
CA CYS A 68 8.33 4.85 0.55
C CYS A 68 9.15 4.68 -0.73
N GLU A 69 10.36 5.23 -0.76
CA GLU A 69 11.28 5.11 -1.88
C GLU A 69 11.63 3.64 -2.18
N ARG A 70 12.00 2.87 -1.15
CA ARG A 70 12.31 1.43 -1.27
C ARG A 70 11.13 0.64 -1.81
N GLU A 71 9.93 0.85 -1.26
CA GLU A 71 8.71 0.16 -1.66
C GLU A 71 8.32 0.51 -3.11
N LEU A 72 8.41 1.79 -3.51
CA LEU A 72 8.13 2.21 -4.89
C LEU A 72 9.12 1.58 -5.87
N LYS A 73 10.43 1.64 -5.60
CA LYS A 73 11.46 1.06 -6.46
C LYS A 73 11.32 -0.46 -6.55
N GLY A 74 11.07 -1.14 -5.42
CA GLY A 74 10.85 -2.59 -5.38
C GLY A 74 9.61 -3.02 -6.16
N LYS A 75 8.48 -2.33 -5.98
CA LYS A 75 7.24 -2.64 -6.72
C LYS A 75 7.36 -2.30 -8.20
N LEU A 76 8.08 -1.25 -8.57
CA LEU A 76 8.36 -0.95 -9.97
C LEU A 76 9.09 -2.10 -10.68
N LEU A 77 10.09 -2.69 -10.03
CA LEU A 77 10.80 -3.87 -10.56
C LEU A 77 9.86 -5.07 -10.70
N GLN A 78 9.05 -5.36 -9.68
CA GLN A 78 8.06 -6.43 -9.73
C GLN A 78 7.01 -6.22 -10.84
N LEU A 79 6.48 -5.01 -10.98
CA LEU A 79 5.51 -4.69 -12.04
C LEU A 79 6.09 -4.93 -13.43
N ARG A 80 7.34 -4.51 -13.67
CA ARG A 80 8.04 -4.75 -14.94
C ARG A 80 8.24 -6.24 -15.22
N GLN A 81 8.71 -6.98 -14.23
CA GLN A 81 8.94 -8.42 -14.37
C GLN A 81 7.65 -9.16 -14.71
N VAL A 82 6.60 -8.97 -13.90
CA VAL A 82 5.36 -9.72 -14.09
C VAL A 82 4.60 -9.25 -15.34
N TYR A 83 4.76 -7.99 -15.78
CA TYR A 83 4.25 -7.53 -17.08
C TYR A 83 4.85 -8.35 -18.23
N LEU A 84 6.17 -8.51 -18.27
CA LEU A 84 6.85 -9.31 -19.30
C LEU A 84 6.43 -10.79 -19.24
N GLU A 85 6.40 -11.37 -18.04
CA GLU A 85 5.94 -12.76 -17.83
C GLU A 85 4.49 -12.98 -18.27
N SER A 86 3.64 -11.95 -18.14
CA SER A 86 2.25 -12.02 -18.55
C SER A 86 2.06 -12.14 -20.06
N ARG A 87 3.04 -11.70 -20.85
CA ARG A 87 2.94 -11.56 -22.32
C ARG A 87 1.68 -10.79 -22.75
N GLY A 88 1.28 -9.79 -21.97
CA GLY A 88 0.09 -8.97 -22.21
C GLY A 88 -1.26 -9.68 -21.99
N LYS A 89 -1.27 -10.89 -21.40
CA LYS A 89 -2.50 -11.65 -21.15
C LYS A 89 -3.34 -10.99 -20.06
N THR A 90 -4.57 -10.60 -20.40
CA THR A 90 -5.49 -9.83 -19.55
C THR A 90 -5.74 -10.41 -18.16
N LYS A 91 -5.94 -11.73 -18.07
CA LYS A 91 -6.16 -12.42 -16.79
C LYS A 91 -5.01 -12.20 -15.81
N ASN A 92 -3.78 -12.24 -16.30
CA ASN A 92 -2.58 -12.07 -15.48
C ASN A 92 -2.42 -10.59 -15.08
N LEU A 93 -2.62 -9.67 -16.04
CA LEU A 93 -2.56 -8.22 -15.76
C LEU A 93 -3.53 -7.80 -14.66
N LYS A 94 -4.78 -8.30 -14.71
CA LYS A 94 -5.79 -8.03 -13.69
C LYS A 94 -5.35 -8.52 -12.30
N LEU A 95 -4.81 -9.73 -12.22
CA LEU A 95 -4.31 -10.29 -10.96
C LEU A 95 -3.16 -9.45 -10.36
N ILE A 96 -2.25 -8.94 -11.21
CA ILE A 96 -1.16 -8.08 -10.76
C ILE A 96 -1.69 -6.75 -10.21
N ILE A 97 -2.67 -6.14 -10.90
CA ILE A 97 -3.32 -4.90 -10.44
C ILE A 97 -4.00 -5.13 -9.08
N GLU A 98 -4.75 -6.22 -8.95
CA GLU A 98 -5.44 -6.58 -7.71
C GLU A 98 -4.47 -6.75 -6.54
N ASN A 99 -3.32 -7.39 -6.76
CA ASN A 99 -2.33 -7.67 -5.73
C ASN A 99 -1.46 -6.45 -5.38
N SER A 100 -1.17 -5.58 -6.35
CA SER A 100 -0.26 -4.44 -6.15
C SER A 100 -0.95 -3.21 -5.57
N LEU A 101 -2.19 -2.92 -5.97
CA LEU A 101 -2.82 -1.62 -5.68
C LEU A 101 -3.01 -1.36 -4.18
N THR A 102 -3.31 -2.39 -3.38
CA THR A 102 -3.42 -2.23 -1.92
C THR A 102 -2.12 -1.68 -1.32
N ALA A 103 -0.97 -2.17 -1.80
CA ALA A 103 0.32 -1.72 -1.30
C ALA A 103 0.63 -0.28 -1.75
N PHE A 104 0.23 0.12 -2.96
CA PHE A 104 0.36 1.51 -3.40
C PHE A 104 -0.52 2.48 -2.61
N ILE A 105 -1.74 2.09 -2.24
CA ILE A 105 -2.57 2.89 -1.34
C ILE A 105 -1.86 3.13 0.00
N SER A 106 -1.26 2.08 0.58
CA SER A 106 -0.47 2.23 1.81
C SER A 106 0.73 3.16 1.66
N ILE A 107 1.42 3.14 0.51
CA ILE A 107 2.49 4.10 0.20
C ILE A 107 1.91 5.52 0.08
N PHE A 108 0.78 5.70 -0.60
CA PHE A 108 0.15 7.01 -0.74
C PHE A 108 -0.25 7.62 0.60
N GLN A 109 -0.81 6.82 1.51
CA GLN A 109 -1.11 7.26 2.87
C GLN A 109 0.15 7.73 3.60
N ALA A 110 1.26 7.01 3.47
CA ALA A 110 2.55 7.42 4.04
C ALA A 110 3.10 8.71 3.39
N LEU A 111 2.98 8.86 2.07
CA LEU A 111 3.38 10.10 1.38
C LEU A 111 2.52 11.30 1.79
N LEU A 112 1.22 11.12 2.00
CA LEU A 112 0.33 12.15 2.53
C LEU A 112 0.75 12.56 3.95
N TYR A 113 1.14 11.60 4.79
CA TYR A 113 1.71 11.89 6.10
C TYR A 113 3.00 12.72 6.01
N LEU A 114 3.90 12.41 5.08
CA LEU A 114 5.12 13.19 4.87
C LEU A 114 4.81 14.66 4.50
N LYS A 115 3.70 14.88 3.80
CA LYS A 115 3.18 16.19 3.38
C LYS A 115 2.31 16.89 4.43
N ASP A 116 2.25 16.36 5.66
CA ASP A 116 1.43 16.89 6.76
C ASP A 116 -0.06 16.98 6.41
N LYS A 117 -0.56 16.03 5.62
CA LYS A 117 -1.97 15.94 5.23
C LYS A 117 -2.71 14.92 6.07
N ASP A 118 -3.97 15.22 6.36
CA ASP A 118 -4.89 14.26 6.93
C ASP A 118 -5.15 13.13 5.93
N ILE A 119 -4.97 11.89 6.39
CA ILE A 119 -5.13 10.70 5.57
C ILE A 119 -6.60 10.30 5.54
N PRO A 120 -7.27 10.32 4.37
CA PRO A 120 -8.64 9.86 4.26
C PRO A 120 -8.76 8.34 4.49
N ALA A 121 -9.88 7.90 5.07
CA ALA A 121 -10.20 6.48 5.20
C ALA A 121 -10.53 5.80 3.86
N GLU A 122 -11.03 6.58 2.90
CA GLU A 122 -11.55 6.05 1.63
C GLU A 122 -10.49 6.07 0.53
N ARG A 123 -10.27 4.93 -0.14
CA ARG A 123 -9.18 4.77 -1.13
C ARG A 123 -9.24 5.78 -2.27
N ARG A 124 -10.43 6.10 -2.77
CA ARG A 124 -10.63 7.09 -3.84
C ARG A 124 -10.16 8.48 -3.40
N LYS A 125 -10.46 8.88 -2.17
CA LYS A 125 -10.02 10.14 -1.59
C LYS A 125 -8.50 10.18 -1.37
N VAL A 126 -7.90 9.05 -0.97
CA VAL A 126 -6.42 8.94 -0.91
C VAL A 126 -5.79 9.17 -2.28
N ILE A 127 -6.33 8.55 -3.35
CA ILE A 127 -5.84 8.73 -4.73
C ILE A 127 -5.99 10.19 -5.18
N SER A 128 -7.13 10.81 -4.91
CA SER A 128 -7.38 12.20 -5.30
C SER A 128 -6.43 13.17 -4.58
N LEU A 129 -6.23 12.98 -3.28
CA LEU A 129 -5.37 13.86 -2.50
C LEU A 129 -3.89 13.69 -2.87
N ILE A 130 -3.40 12.45 -3.09
CA ILE A 130 -2.00 12.25 -3.51
C ILE A 130 -1.75 12.81 -4.93
N SER A 131 -2.77 12.80 -5.79
CA SER A 131 -2.69 13.45 -7.09
C SER A 131 -2.43 14.96 -6.94
N GLN A 132 -3.15 15.63 -6.05
CA GLN A 132 -2.96 17.06 -5.79
C GLN A 132 -1.59 17.38 -5.18
N GLU A 133 -1.12 16.55 -4.24
CA GLU A 133 0.08 16.85 -3.44
C GLU A 133 1.40 16.42 -4.10
N MET A 134 1.36 15.40 -4.97
CA MET A 134 2.54 14.81 -5.61
C MET A 134 2.44 14.81 -7.14
N GLY A 135 1.35 15.34 -7.70
CA GLY A 135 1.11 15.41 -9.12
C GLY A 135 0.81 14.08 -9.77
N VAL A 136 0.51 13.01 -9.01
CA VAL A 136 0.21 11.67 -9.53
C VAL A 136 -1.00 11.71 -10.46
N ASP A 137 -0.99 11.00 -11.58
CA ASP A 137 -2.16 10.92 -12.47
C ASP A 137 -3.29 10.16 -11.76
N GLU A 138 -4.30 10.91 -11.33
CA GLU A 138 -5.47 10.39 -10.64
C GLU A 138 -6.22 9.35 -11.49
N GLN A 139 -6.35 9.60 -12.78
CA GLN A 139 -7.19 8.80 -13.66
C GLN A 139 -6.61 7.40 -13.88
N ILE A 140 -5.28 7.28 -13.95
CA ILE A 140 -4.58 5.99 -13.97
C ILE A 140 -4.97 5.17 -12.73
N PHE A 141 -4.78 5.71 -11.53
CA PHE A 141 -5.04 4.97 -10.29
C PHE A 141 -6.52 4.70 -10.02
N LEU A 142 -7.42 5.61 -10.42
CA LEU A 142 -8.86 5.36 -10.36
C LEU A 142 -9.29 4.24 -11.32
N ASN A 143 -8.69 4.13 -12.51
CA ASN A 143 -8.96 3.04 -13.44
C ASN A 143 -8.41 1.70 -12.90
N LEU A 144 -7.21 1.69 -12.33
CA LEU A 144 -6.67 0.52 -11.63
C LEU A 144 -7.59 0.07 -10.49
N LEU A 145 -8.14 1.01 -9.72
CA LEU A 145 -9.09 0.72 -8.65
C LEU A 145 -10.38 0.09 -9.18
N LYS A 146 -10.96 0.63 -10.27
CA LYS A 146 -12.14 0.02 -10.92
C LYS A 146 -11.86 -1.40 -11.40
N VAL A 147 -10.66 -1.66 -11.94
CA VAL A 147 -10.25 -3.01 -12.36
C VAL A 147 -10.18 -3.95 -11.16
N LYS A 148 -9.56 -3.52 -10.06
CA LYS A 148 -9.48 -4.27 -8.80
C LYS A 148 -10.86 -4.55 -8.19
N GLU A 149 -11.77 -3.59 -8.23
CA GLU A 149 -13.14 -3.72 -7.71
C GLU A 149 -14.03 -4.54 -8.67
N GLY A 150 -13.57 -4.84 -9.88
CA GLY A 150 -14.34 -5.57 -10.89
C GLY A 150 -15.48 -4.75 -11.49
N THR A 151 -15.50 -3.43 -11.29
CA THR A 151 -16.56 -2.53 -11.76
C THR A 151 -16.36 -2.05 -13.20
N VAL A 152 -15.27 -2.47 -13.86
CA VAL A 152 -15.00 -2.18 -15.27
C VAL A 152 -14.45 -3.43 -15.97
N LYS A 153 -14.80 -3.59 -17.24
CA LYS A 153 -14.19 -4.58 -18.15
C LYS A 153 -13.47 -3.82 -19.26
N LEU A 154 -12.15 -3.92 -19.28
CA LEU A 154 -11.31 -3.32 -20.31
C LEU A 154 -11.00 -4.36 -21.40
N SER A 155 -10.82 -3.89 -22.63
CA SER A 155 -10.26 -4.72 -23.70
C SER A 155 -8.80 -5.09 -23.38
N ALA A 156 -8.26 -6.09 -24.09
CA ALA A 156 -6.87 -6.47 -23.91
C ALA A 156 -5.92 -5.31 -24.21
N GLU A 157 -6.18 -4.58 -25.28
CA GLU A 157 -5.40 -3.40 -25.66
C GLU A 157 -5.44 -2.31 -24.58
N ALA A 158 -6.64 -1.91 -24.15
CA ALA A 158 -6.81 -0.87 -23.14
C ALA A 158 -6.17 -1.24 -21.79
N LEU A 159 -6.20 -2.53 -21.44
CA LEU A 159 -5.57 -3.01 -20.21
C LEU A 159 -4.04 -3.00 -20.30
N ASN A 160 -3.46 -3.32 -21.46
CA ASN A 160 -2.01 -3.20 -21.67
C ASN A 160 -1.56 -1.75 -21.60
N VAL A 161 -2.25 -0.84 -22.30
CA VAL A 161 -1.97 0.61 -22.23
C VAL A 161 -2.03 1.12 -20.79
N LEU A 162 -3.11 0.80 -20.06
CA LEU A 162 -3.25 1.18 -18.64
C LEU A 162 -2.08 0.64 -17.79
N PHE A 163 -1.60 -0.57 -18.06
CA PHE A 163 -0.50 -1.16 -17.32
C PHE A 163 0.84 -0.48 -17.63
N GLU A 164 1.08 -0.12 -18.89
CA GLU A 164 2.27 0.63 -19.27
C GLU A 164 2.29 2.02 -18.63
N ASP A 165 1.16 2.70 -18.63
CA ASP A 165 1.01 4.01 -17.99
C ASP A 165 1.17 3.91 -16.47
N TYR A 166 0.66 2.84 -15.86
CA TYR A 166 0.93 2.53 -14.45
C TYR A 166 2.43 2.36 -14.14
N ILE A 167 3.18 1.62 -14.97
CA ILE A 167 4.64 1.48 -14.80
C ILE A 167 5.36 2.83 -14.94
N LYS A 168 4.98 3.65 -15.94
CA LYS A 168 5.57 4.99 -16.15
C LYS A 168 5.32 5.88 -14.95
N GLU A 169 4.10 5.82 -14.42
CA GLU A 169 3.67 6.70 -13.34
C GLU A 169 4.31 6.33 -12.00
N VAL A 170 4.41 5.04 -11.68
CA VAL A 170 5.16 4.56 -10.51
C VAL A 170 6.64 4.94 -10.60
N ARG A 171 7.24 4.89 -11.79
CA ARG A 171 8.63 5.33 -12.01
C ARG A 171 8.79 6.81 -11.71
N ARG A 172 7.91 7.67 -12.25
CA ARG A 172 7.94 9.11 -12.02
C ARG A 172 7.78 9.46 -10.54
N LEU A 173 6.83 8.80 -9.87
CA LEU A 173 6.63 8.97 -8.43
C LEU A 173 7.86 8.52 -7.64
N SER A 174 8.49 7.39 -8.00
CA SER A 174 9.70 6.91 -7.31
C SER A 174 10.85 7.91 -7.38
N TYR A 175 11.03 8.60 -8.52
CA TYR A 175 12.02 9.67 -8.66
C TYR A 175 11.64 10.90 -7.83
N SER A 176 10.37 11.27 -7.82
CA SER A 176 9.90 12.41 -7.02
C SER A 176 10.11 12.19 -5.52
N VAL A 177 9.89 10.97 -5.03
CA VAL A 177 10.09 10.61 -3.61
C VAL A 177 11.56 10.55 -3.22
N ASP A 178 12.43 10.11 -4.14
CA ASP A 178 13.88 10.11 -3.98
C ASP A 178 14.43 11.53 -3.75
N GLN A 179 13.83 12.53 -4.43
CA GLN A 179 14.22 13.94 -4.35
C GLN A 179 13.48 14.74 -3.27
N LEU A 180 12.58 14.11 -2.49
CA LEU A 180 11.86 14.80 -1.40
C LEU A 180 12.84 15.25 -0.32
N THR A 181 12.89 16.56 -0.09
CA THR A 181 13.52 17.17 1.09
C THR A 181 12.45 17.37 2.16
N LEU A 182 12.77 17.00 3.41
CA LEU A 182 11.85 16.98 4.55
C LEU A 182 12.18 18.05 5.59
#